data_AF-A0A7L4NMG5-F1
#
_entry.id   AF-A0A7L4NMG5-F1
#
_cell.length_a   1.000
_cell.length_b   1.000
_cell.length_c   1.000
_cell.angle_alpha   90.00
_cell.angle_beta   90.00
_cell.angle_gamma   90.00
#
_symmetry.space_group_name_H-M   'P 1'
#
loop_
_entity.id
_entity.type
_entity.pdbx_description
1 polymer ?
#
loop_
_entity_poly.entity_id
_entity_poly.type
_entity_poly.pdbx_seq_one_letter_code
_entity_poly.pdbx_strand_id
1 'polypeptide(L)'
;CLRVLVGAPWDGDHRGDIYKCHLGPPNATCDKTNLGVAAPELSPHPGQSLHFGMTLLDAKDGGVVACAPLWSQPCGTSVFSTGICTRLDRDLQPVATVAPTAQRCSTYMDIVVVLDGSNSVYPWHQVQSFLSNLLSKFFIGPGQIQVGVLQYGERVVQEWGLGRYRTVQEVVEAARNISRQEGRETRTAAAIRRA
;
A
#
# COMPACT_ATOMS: atom_id res chain seq x y z
N CYS A 1 -44.59 7.38 7.73
CA CYS A 1 -44.31 6.18 6.91
C CYS A 1 -42.93 5.67 7.32
N LEU A 2 -42.85 4.46 7.87
CA LEU A 2 -41.58 3.88 8.34
C LEU A 2 -40.73 3.49 7.12
N ARG A 3 -39.43 3.74 7.18
CA ARG A 3 -38.49 3.43 6.10
C ARG A 3 -37.40 2.51 6.66
N VAL A 4 -36.98 1.54 5.86
CA VAL A 4 -35.87 0.63 6.19
C VAL A 4 -34.78 0.80 5.16
N LEU A 5 -33.53 0.83 5.63
CA LEU A 5 -32.37 0.78 4.77
C LEU A 5 -31.86 -0.65 4.70
N VAL A 6 -31.56 -1.10 3.49
CA VAL A 6 -31.06 -2.44 3.21
C VAL A 6 -29.75 -2.33 2.47
N GLY A 7 -28.68 -2.89 3.04
CA GLY A 7 -27.41 -3.01 2.35
C GLY A 7 -27.44 -4.17 1.35
N ALA A 8 -26.95 -3.95 0.14
CA ALA A 8 -26.88 -4.93 -0.93
C ALA A 8 -25.44 -5.07 -1.44
N PRO A 9 -24.53 -5.68 -0.66
CA PRO A 9 -23.09 -5.63 -0.92
C PRO A 9 -22.62 -6.35 -2.19
N TRP A 10 -23.48 -7.13 -2.85
CA TRP A 10 -23.11 -7.89 -4.05
C TRP A 10 -23.66 -7.28 -5.34
N ASP A 11 -24.42 -6.19 -5.23
CA ASP A 11 -24.99 -5.50 -6.37
C ASP A 11 -23.92 -4.80 -7.23
N GLY A 12 -24.18 -4.67 -8.53
CA GLY A 12 -23.32 -3.94 -9.46
C GLY A 12 -21.89 -4.50 -9.60
N ASP A 13 -21.76 -5.83 -9.67
CA ASP A 13 -20.48 -6.56 -9.69
C ASP A 13 -19.68 -6.37 -8.40
N HIS A 14 -20.29 -6.72 -7.27
CA HIS A 14 -19.64 -6.71 -5.95
C HIS A 14 -19.15 -5.33 -5.49
N ARG A 15 -19.60 -4.25 -6.14
CA ARG A 15 -19.42 -2.87 -5.65
C ARG A 15 -20.31 -2.63 -4.44
N GLY A 16 -21.53 -3.16 -4.48
CA GLY A 16 -22.53 -2.99 -3.45
C GLY A 16 -23.21 -1.62 -3.47
N ASP A 17 -24.40 -1.56 -2.91
CA ASP A 17 -25.17 -0.32 -2.75
C ASP A 17 -26.08 -0.41 -1.51
N ILE A 18 -26.79 0.68 -1.23
CA ILE A 18 -27.84 0.74 -0.22
C ILE A 18 -29.17 0.95 -0.93
N TYR A 19 -30.22 0.37 -0.39
CA TYR A 19 -31.58 0.53 -0.84
C TYR A 19 -32.44 1.12 0.26
N LYS A 20 -33.35 2.00 -0.14
CA LYS A 20 -34.35 2.61 0.73
C LYS A 20 -35.71 1.98 0.46
N CYS A 21 -36.19 1.17 1.39
CA CYS A 21 -37.43 0.44 1.25
C CYS A 21 -38.54 1.10 2.08
N HIS A 22 -39.71 1.26 1.46
CA HIS A 22 -40.91 1.75 2.14
C HIS A 22 -41.60 0.61 2.89
N LEU A 23 -41.87 0.76 4.18
CA LEU A 23 -42.69 -0.22 4.90
C LEU A 23 -44.18 0.14 4.74
N GLY A 24 -44.94 -0.77 4.15
CA GLY A 24 -46.36 -0.56 3.83
C GLY A 24 -47.01 -1.80 3.21
N PRO A 25 -47.70 -1.69 2.06
CA PRO A 25 -48.38 -2.82 1.42
C PRO A 25 -47.39 -3.91 0.94
N PRO A 26 -47.86 -5.14 0.67
CA PRO A 26 -47.02 -6.27 0.28
C PRO A 26 -46.15 -6.05 -0.99
N ASN A 27 -46.45 -5.03 -1.80
CA ASN A 27 -45.68 -4.62 -2.98
C ASN A 27 -44.76 -3.41 -2.70
N ALA A 28 -44.21 -3.32 -1.49
CA ALA A 28 -43.27 -2.28 -1.11
C ALA A 28 -42.06 -2.24 -2.07
N THR A 29 -41.80 -1.07 -2.67
CA THR A 29 -40.65 -0.85 -3.53
C THR A 29 -39.44 -0.38 -2.73
N CYS A 30 -38.26 -0.69 -3.25
CA CYS A 30 -36.97 -0.25 -2.72
C CYS A 30 -36.25 0.58 -3.78
N ASP A 31 -35.91 1.82 -3.43
CA ASP A 31 -35.18 2.71 -4.31
C ASP A 31 -33.67 2.54 -4.10
N LYS A 32 -32.94 2.35 -5.19
CA LYS A 32 -31.47 2.24 -5.17
C LYS A 32 -30.86 3.62 -5.00
N THR A 33 -29.88 3.73 -4.09
CA THR A 33 -29.27 5.01 -3.75
C THR A 33 -28.19 5.46 -4.75
N ASN A 34 -27.61 4.54 -5.53
CA ASN A 34 -26.57 4.80 -6.55
C ASN A 34 -25.32 5.49 -5.98
N LEU A 35 -24.92 5.11 -4.76
CA LEU A 35 -23.84 5.76 -4.03
C LEU A 35 -22.46 5.61 -4.68
N GLY A 36 -22.25 4.55 -5.48
CA GLY A 36 -21.03 4.35 -6.25
C GLY A 36 -20.74 5.43 -7.31
N VAL A 37 -21.72 6.28 -7.64
CA VAL A 37 -21.56 7.44 -8.53
C VAL A 37 -21.37 8.74 -7.73
N ALA A 38 -21.95 8.81 -6.53
CA ALA A 38 -22.00 10.01 -5.71
C ALA A 38 -20.74 10.25 -4.86
N ALA A 39 -19.94 9.22 -4.60
CA ALA A 39 -18.70 9.33 -3.84
C ALA A 39 -17.50 8.88 -4.70
N PRO A 40 -16.81 9.79 -5.41
CA PRO A 40 -15.66 9.47 -6.25
C PRO A 40 -14.50 8.86 -5.47
N GLU A 41 -14.40 9.15 -4.17
CA GLU A 41 -13.41 8.56 -3.24
C GLU A 41 -13.63 7.06 -3.00
N LEU A 42 -14.84 6.56 -3.28
CA LEU A 42 -15.16 5.13 -3.30
C LEU A 42 -14.88 4.51 -4.67
N SER A 43 -14.35 5.25 -5.66
CA SER A 43 -14.06 4.70 -6.98
C SER A 43 -13.02 3.60 -6.85
N PRO A 44 -13.39 2.34 -7.10
CA PRO A 44 -12.45 1.24 -7.02
C PRO A 44 -11.42 1.39 -8.15
N HIS A 45 -10.20 0.88 -7.92
CA HIS A 45 -9.35 0.55 -9.07
C HIS A 45 -10.08 -0.48 -9.94
N PRO A 46 -9.86 -0.50 -11.26
CA PRO A 46 -10.52 -1.47 -12.15
C PRO A 46 -10.37 -2.90 -11.61
N GLY A 47 -11.50 -3.57 -11.34
CA GLY A 47 -11.54 -4.95 -10.83
C GLY A 47 -11.56 -5.12 -9.31
N GLN A 48 -11.70 -4.05 -8.51
CA GLN A 48 -11.87 -4.17 -7.05
C GLN A 48 -13.34 -4.26 -6.63
N SER A 49 -13.67 -5.30 -5.87
CA SER A 49 -14.93 -5.43 -5.13
C SER A 49 -14.90 -4.56 -3.87
N LEU A 50 -15.90 -3.69 -3.69
CA LEU A 50 -16.02 -2.86 -2.49
C LEU A 50 -16.87 -3.53 -1.41
N HIS A 51 -17.92 -4.24 -1.81
CA HIS A 51 -18.95 -4.76 -0.92
C HIS A 51 -19.59 -3.68 -0.03
N PHE A 52 -19.94 -2.55 -0.62
CA PHE A 52 -20.54 -1.43 0.09
C PHE A 52 -21.94 -1.76 0.62
N GLY A 53 -22.23 -1.30 1.84
CA GLY A 53 -23.48 -1.64 2.54
C GLY A 53 -23.43 -2.93 3.35
N MET A 54 -22.27 -3.59 3.49
CA MET A 54 -22.11 -4.73 4.43
C MET A 54 -22.33 -4.34 5.89
N THR A 55 -22.11 -3.07 6.24
CA THR A 55 -22.34 -2.56 7.59
C THR A 55 -23.05 -1.22 7.50
N LEU A 56 -24.16 -1.10 8.23
CA LEU A 56 -24.96 0.11 8.34
C LEU A 56 -25.10 0.48 9.81
N LEU A 57 -24.93 1.76 10.13
CA LEU A 57 -25.01 2.30 11.47
C LEU A 57 -25.81 3.60 11.44
N ASP A 58 -26.72 3.79 12.40
CA ASP A 58 -27.43 5.06 12.54
C ASP A 58 -26.49 6.15 13.06
N ALA A 59 -26.53 7.32 12.43
CA ALA A 59 -25.82 8.50 12.90
C ALA A 59 -26.72 9.34 13.82
N LYS A 60 -26.11 10.00 14.82
CA LYS A 60 -26.84 10.77 15.85
C LYS A 60 -27.63 11.96 15.29
N ASP A 61 -27.29 12.45 14.11
CA ASP A 61 -27.95 13.55 13.40
C ASP A 61 -29.14 13.07 12.51
N GLY A 62 -29.45 11.77 12.53
CA GLY A 62 -30.48 11.16 11.70
C GLY A 62 -29.99 10.78 10.29
N GLY A 63 -28.69 10.92 10.02
CA GLY A 63 -28.04 10.29 8.87
C GLY A 63 -27.69 8.82 9.13
N VAL A 64 -26.95 8.21 8.21
CA VAL A 64 -26.48 6.83 8.30
C VAL A 64 -25.01 6.74 7.92
N VAL A 65 -24.26 5.87 8.59
CA VAL A 65 -22.91 5.49 8.16
C VAL A 65 -22.99 4.13 7.50
N ALA A 66 -22.47 4.06 6.27
CA ALA A 66 -22.39 2.82 5.52
C ALA A 66 -20.94 2.47 5.24
N CYS A 67 -20.57 1.20 5.44
CA CYS A 67 -19.19 0.74 5.28
C CYS A 67 -19.06 -0.45 4.34
N ALA A 68 -17.88 -0.51 3.73
CA ALA A 68 -17.34 -1.56 2.89
C ALA A 68 -16.07 -2.11 3.59
N PRO A 69 -16.17 -3.11 4.47
CA PRO A 69 -15.03 -3.62 5.23
C PRO A 69 -14.03 -4.39 4.36
N LEU A 70 -14.45 -4.87 3.19
CA LEU A 70 -13.62 -5.59 2.22
C LEU A 70 -12.94 -4.68 1.21
N TRP A 71 -13.15 -3.36 1.28
CA TRP A 71 -12.41 -2.42 0.47
C TRP A 71 -10.91 -2.53 0.76
N SER A 72 -10.13 -2.59 -0.32
CA SER A 72 -8.70 -2.77 -0.26
C SER A 72 -7.97 -1.73 -1.10
N GLN A 73 -6.81 -1.32 -0.61
CA GLN A 73 -5.93 -0.39 -1.31
C GLN A 73 -4.66 -1.10 -1.78
N PRO A 74 -4.27 -0.94 -3.05
CA PRO A 74 -2.98 -1.41 -3.52
C PRO A 74 -1.89 -0.45 -3.03
N CYS A 75 -0.85 -0.99 -2.39
CA CYS A 75 0.38 -0.29 -2.05
C CYS A 75 1.56 -1.05 -2.65
N GLY A 76 2.05 -0.58 -3.79
CA GLY A 76 3.08 -1.27 -4.54
C GLY A 76 2.60 -2.61 -5.09
N THR A 77 3.25 -3.71 -4.72
CA THR A 77 2.84 -5.08 -5.10
C THR A 77 1.91 -5.74 -4.06
N SER A 78 1.60 -5.05 -2.97
CA SER A 78 0.79 -5.59 -1.88
C SER A 78 -0.60 -4.95 -1.88
N VAL A 79 -1.60 -5.71 -1.44
CA VAL A 79 -2.99 -5.24 -1.30
C VAL A 79 -3.36 -5.29 0.18
N PHE A 80 -3.79 -4.15 0.73
CA PHE A 80 -4.15 -4.01 2.13
C PHE A 80 -5.66 -3.78 2.25
N SER A 81 -6.35 -4.72 2.91
CA SER A 81 -7.76 -4.55 3.25
C SER A 81 -7.88 -3.67 4.48
N THR A 82 -8.32 -2.43 4.28
CA THR A 82 -8.47 -1.44 5.35
C THR A 82 -9.94 -1.17 5.64
N GLY A 83 -10.81 -1.37 4.64
CA GLY A 83 -12.18 -0.96 4.68
C GLY A 83 -12.36 0.55 4.50
N ILE A 84 -13.57 0.94 4.14
CA ILE A 84 -13.97 2.34 3.94
C ILE A 84 -15.39 2.55 4.43
N CYS A 85 -15.67 3.72 4.97
CA CYS A 85 -16.98 4.11 5.48
C CYS A 85 -17.37 5.48 4.93
N THR A 86 -18.65 5.68 4.66
CA THR A 86 -19.20 6.96 4.20
C THR A 86 -20.38 7.31 5.06
N ARG A 87 -20.37 8.54 5.58
CA ARG A 87 -21.51 9.14 6.25
C ARG A 87 -22.44 9.76 5.21
N LEU A 88 -23.70 9.37 5.31
CA LEU A 88 -24.81 9.84 4.49
C LEU A 88 -25.71 10.71 5.36
N ASP A 89 -26.23 11.79 4.79
CA ASP A 89 -27.27 12.58 5.45
C ASP A 89 -28.65 11.90 5.34
N ARG A 90 -29.70 12.63 5.75
CA ARG A 90 -31.10 12.15 5.74
C ARG A 90 -31.65 11.88 4.33
N ASP A 91 -31.08 12.55 3.33
CA ASP A 91 -31.40 12.40 1.92
C ASP A 91 -30.48 11.38 1.22
N LEU A 92 -29.70 10.65 2.03
CA LEU A 92 -28.73 9.65 1.63
C LEU A 92 -27.64 10.20 0.70
N GLN A 93 -27.31 11.49 0.84
CA GLN A 93 -26.20 12.10 0.11
C GLN A 93 -24.90 11.92 0.90
N PRO A 94 -23.77 11.58 0.23
CA PRO A 94 -22.47 11.49 0.87
C PRO A 94 -22.05 12.84 1.46
N VAL A 95 -21.72 12.87 2.75
CA VAL A 95 -21.22 14.08 3.42
C VAL A 95 -19.75 13.97 3.78
N ALA A 96 -19.29 12.79 4.16
CA ALA A 96 -17.89 12.54 4.48
C ALA A 96 -17.54 11.06 4.29
N THR A 97 -16.37 10.80 3.72
CA THR A 97 -15.79 9.46 3.62
C THR A 97 -14.61 9.35 4.58
N VAL A 98 -14.48 8.19 5.22
CA VAL A 98 -13.36 7.88 6.11
C VAL A 98 -12.87 6.48 5.79
N ALA A 99 -11.58 6.34 5.56
CA ALA A 99 -10.89 5.07 5.53
C ALA A 99 -9.87 5.06 6.70
N PRO A 100 -10.29 4.66 7.92
CA PRO A 100 -9.53 4.91 9.14
C PRO A 100 -8.15 4.25 9.16
N THR A 101 -8.06 3.11 8.48
CA THR A 101 -6.87 2.27 8.36
C THR A 101 -6.24 2.35 6.98
N ALA A 102 -6.72 3.25 6.10
CA ALA A 102 -6.04 3.55 4.84
C ALA A 102 -4.66 4.13 5.16
N GLN A 103 -3.70 3.23 5.25
CA GLN A 103 -2.31 3.55 5.43
C GLN A 103 -1.90 4.35 4.20
N ARG A 104 -1.31 5.53 4.39
CA ARG A 104 -0.50 6.13 3.33
C ARG A 104 0.45 5.03 2.89
N CYS A 105 0.53 4.71 1.59
CA CYS A 105 1.43 3.67 1.06
C CYS A 105 2.92 4.05 1.19
N SER A 106 3.30 4.69 2.28
CA SER A 106 4.65 4.99 2.68
C SER A 106 5.23 3.75 3.36
N THR A 107 6.01 2.99 2.60
CA THR A 107 6.90 1.97 3.15
C THR A 107 8.14 2.67 3.68
N TYR A 108 8.09 3.14 4.94
CA TYR A 108 9.26 3.68 5.62
C TYR A 108 10.12 2.49 6.09
N MET A 109 11.27 2.30 5.47
CA MET A 109 12.21 1.26 5.86
C MET A 109 13.62 1.69 5.50
N ASP A 110 14.54 1.51 6.45
CA ASP A 110 15.96 1.66 6.21
C ASP A 110 16.57 0.28 5.96
N ILE A 111 17.23 0.11 4.82
CA ILE A 111 17.87 -1.15 4.42
C ILE A 111 19.37 -0.88 4.25
N VAL A 112 20.20 -1.61 5.00
CA VAL A 112 21.65 -1.62 4.79
C VAL A 112 22.04 -2.96 4.20
N VAL A 113 22.56 -2.94 2.96
CA VAL A 113 23.07 -4.15 2.30
C VAL A 113 24.56 -4.23 2.53
N VAL A 114 25.02 -5.36 3.09
CA VAL A 114 26.42 -5.62 3.38
C VAL A 114 26.95 -6.67 2.39
N LEU A 115 27.85 -6.25 1.49
CA LEU A 115 28.36 -7.04 0.37
C LEU A 115 29.75 -7.59 0.66
N ASP A 116 29.95 -8.88 0.41
CA ASP A 116 31.26 -9.51 0.46
C ASP A 116 32.05 -9.19 -0.81
N GLY A 117 33.08 -8.36 -0.68
CA GLY A 117 34.00 -7.92 -1.74
C GLY A 117 35.35 -8.65 -1.75
N SER A 118 35.48 -9.77 -1.01
CA SER A 118 36.72 -10.55 -0.94
C SER A 118 37.07 -11.25 -2.26
N ASN A 119 38.27 -11.81 -2.35
CA ASN A 119 38.74 -12.51 -3.56
C ASN A 119 38.03 -13.83 -3.85
N SER A 120 37.34 -14.43 -2.87
CA SER A 120 36.55 -15.64 -3.10
C SER A 120 35.23 -15.37 -3.83
N VAL A 121 34.77 -14.12 -3.90
CA VAL A 121 33.53 -13.75 -4.58
C VAL A 121 33.85 -13.33 -6.03
N TYR A 122 33.64 -14.27 -6.95
CA TYR A 122 33.85 -14.07 -8.37
C TYR A 122 32.83 -14.90 -9.18
N PRO A 123 32.28 -14.39 -10.29
CA PRO A 123 32.56 -13.07 -10.88
C PRO A 123 31.70 -11.94 -10.28
N TRP A 124 32.30 -10.77 -10.10
CA TRP A 124 31.67 -9.64 -9.39
C TRP A 124 30.37 -9.12 -10.02
N HIS A 125 30.24 -9.22 -11.34
CA HIS A 125 29.05 -8.75 -12.05
C HIS A 125 27.76 -9.46 -11.60
N GLN A 126 27.85 -10.68 -11.03
CA GLN A 126 26.70 -11.37 -10.48
C GLN A 126 26.18 -10.67 -9.20
N VAL A 127 27.08 -10.16 -8.37
CA VAL A 127 26.72 -9.37 -7.17
C VAL A 127 26.08 -8.05 -7.58
N GLN A 128 26.66 -7.35 -8.57
CA GLN A 128 26.10 -6.12 -9.12
C GLN A 128 24.69 -6.35 -9.71
N SER A 129 24.50 -7.44 -10.46
CA SER A 129 23.22 -7.84 -11.04
C SER A 129 22.19 -8.18 -9.96
N PHE A 130 22.57 -8.99 -8.97
CA PHE A 130 21.72 -9.29 -7.81
C PHE A 130 21.27 -8.02 -7.10
N LEU A 131 22.20 -7.12 -6.78
CA LEU A 131 21.90 -5.88 -6.09
C LEU A 131 20.98 -4.99 -6.92
N SER A 132 21.26 -4.83 -8.21
CA SER A 132 20.42 -4.05 -9.13
C SER A 132 18.98 -4.60 -9.22
N ASN A 133 18.84 -5.93 -9.28
CA ASN A 133 17.53 -6.60 -9.37
C ASN A 133 16.75 -6.58 -8.04
N LEU A 134 17.45 -6.54 -6.91
CA LEU A 134 16.84 -6.36 -5.60
C LEU A 134 16.30 -4.93 -5.47
N LEU A 135 17.15 -3.93 -5.75
CA LEU A 135 16.83 -2.52 -5.54
C LEU A 135 15.78 -1.99 -6.52
N SER A 136 15.69 -2.56 -7.72
CA SER A 136 14.64 -2.21 -8.69
C SER A 136 13.22 -2.58 -8.22
N LYS A 137 13.08 -3.45 -7.22
CA LYS A 137 11.81 -3.88 -6.64
C LYS A 137 11.36 -3.02 -5.46
N PHE A 138 12.19 -2.10 -4.98
CA PHE A 138 11.89 -1.24 -3.84
C PHE A 138 11.30 0.10 -4.28
N PHE A 139 10.42 0.66 -3.44
CA PHE A 139 9.93 2.03 -3.58
C PHE A 139 10.87 2.98 -2.86
N ILE A 140 11.90 3.44 -3.57
CA ILE A 140 12.97 4.30 -3.03
C ILE A 140 12.64 5.77 -3.35
N GLY A 141 12.59 6.59 -2.31
CA GLY A 141 12.33 8.02 -2.44
C GLY A 141 12.26 8.77 -1.11
N PRO A 142 12.19 10.11 -1.13
CA PRO A 142 12.01 10.92 0.08
C PRO A 142 10.72 10.51 0.82
N GLY A 143 10.83 10.07 2.07
CA GLY A 143 9.69 9.55 2.83
C GLY A 143 9.24 8.13 2.41
N GLN A 144 10.12 7.37 1.77
CA GLN A 144 9.95 5.95 1.45
C GLN A 144 11.20 5.16 1.85
N ILE A 145 11.48 4.02 1.20
CA ILE A 145 12.62 3.15 1.51
C ILE A 145 13.92 3.91 1.27
N GLN A 146 14.85 3.83 2.22
CA GLN A 146 16.22 4.34 2.08
C GLN A 146 17.18 3.16 2.07
N VAL A 147 18.20 3.22 1.22
CA VAL A 147 19.16 2.13 1.06
C VAL A 147 20.60 2.62 1.24
N GLY A 148 21.31 2.00 2.18
CA GLY A 148 22.76 2.12 2.33
C GLY A 148 23.45 0.84 1.86
N VAL A 149 24.69 0.97 1.38
CA VAL A 149 25.49 -0.18 0.95
C VAL A 149 26.89 -0.10 1.56
N LEU A 150 27.28 -1.19 2.21
CA LEU A 150 28.63 -1.44 2.69
C LEU A 150 29.23 -2.59 1.89
N GLN A 151 30.53 -2.49 1.61
CA GLN A 151 31.33 -3.59 1.09
C GLN A 151 32.36 -3.99 2.14
N TYR A 152 32.65 -5.29 2.26
CA TYR A 152 33.65 -5.80 3.20
C TYR A 152 34.58 -6.84 2.59
N GLY A 153 35.79 -6.92 3.12
CA GLY A 153 36.80 -7.93 2.83
C GLY A 153 37.85 -7.88 3.92
N GLU A 154 39.04 -7.37 3.59
CA GLU A 154 40.07 -7.04 4.58
C GLU A 154 39.76 -5.74 5.37
N ARG A 155 39.06 -4.81 4.73
CA ARG A 155 38.49 -3.59 5.33
C ARG A 155 37.00 -3.47 4.99
N VAL A 156 36.29 -2.63 5.73
CA VAL A 156 34.89 -2.27 5.47
C VAL A 156 34.86 -0.89 4.81
N VAL A 157 34.16 -0.78 3.68
CA VAL A 157 33.99 0.45 2.90
C VAL A 157 32.51 0.75 2.79
N GLN A 158 32.15 2.01 3.03
CA GLN A 158 30.80 2.49 2.75
C GLN A 158 30.75 2.98 1.31
N GLU A 159 30.04 2.22 0.46
CA GLU A 159 29.79 2.64 -0.93
C GLU A 159 28.85 3.85 -0.94
N TRP A 160 27.79 3.80 -0.13
CA TRP A 160 26.94 4.95 0.19
C TRP A 160 26.10 4.74 1.44
N GLY A 161 25.66 5.85 2.05
CA GLY A 161 24.77 5.83 3.21
C GLY A 161 23.29 5.95 2.83
N LEU A 162 22.41 5.75 3.83
CA LEU A 162 20.97 6.03 3.72
C LEU A 162 20.75 7.49 3.29
N GLY A 163 19.69 7.76 2.51
CA GLY A 163 19.38 9.13 2.06
C GLY A 163 20.23 9.64 0.90
N ARG A 164 21.28 8.93 0.48
CA ARG A 164 22.19 9.39 -0.59
C ARG A 164 21.50 9.50 -1.94
N TYR A 165 20.63 8.56 -2.26
CA TYR A 165 19.90 8.48 -3.51
C TYR A 165 18.41 8.60 -3.26
N ARG A 166 17.71 9.29 -4.15
CA ARG A 166 16.30 9.66 -3.97
C ARG A 166 15.38 8.98 -4.97
N THR A 167 15.92 8.18 -5.89
CA THR A 167 15.14 7.43 -6.86
C THR A 167 15.71 6.02 -7.05
N VAL A 168 14.84 5.11 -7.51
CA VAL A 168 15.23 3.74 -7.86
C VAL A 168 16.28 3.73 -8.98
N GLN A 169 16.15 4.62 -9.96
CA GLN A 169 17.05 4.72 -11.11
C GLN A 169 18.48 5.05 -10.66
N GLU A 170 18.64 6.06 -9.80
CA GLU A 170 19.93 6.46 -9.24
C GLU A 170 20.60 5.32 -8.46
N VAL A 171 19.83 4.64 -7.59
CA VAL A 171 20.34 3.52 -6.79
C VAL A 171 20.77 2.34 -7.66
N VAL A 172 19.97 1.99 -8.68
CA VAL A 172 20.28 0.88 -9.59
C VAL A 172 21.50 1.19 -10.43
N GLU A 173 21.66 2.42 -10.90
CA GLU A 173 22.86 2.84 -11.63
C GLU A 173 24.11 2.81 -10.74
N ALA A 174 23.99 3.30 -9.49
CA ALA A 174 25.07 3.20 -8.51
C ALA A 174 25.48 1.75 -8.23
N ALA A 175 24.51 0.84 -8.07
CA ALA A 175 24.73 -0.59 -7.84
C ALA A 175 25.51 -1.26 -8.99
N ARG A 176 25.24 -0.87 -10.24
CA ARG A 176 25.96 -1.38 -11.43
C ARG A 176 27.42 -0.91 -11.47
N ASN A 177 27.72 0.23 -10.86
CA ASN A 177 29.04 0.86 -10.92
C ASN A 177 29.92 0.57 -9.68
N ILE A 178 29.43 -0.20 -8.69
CA ILE A 178 30.25 -0.61 -7.54
C ILE A 178 31.40 -1.47 -8.02
N SER A 179 32.63 -1.06 -7.74
CA SER A 179 33.81 -1.88 -7.99
C SER A 179 34.09 -2.81 -6.81
N ARG A 180 34.53 -4.04 -7.11
CA ARG A 180 34.92 -4.98 -6.06
C ARG A 180 36.15 -4.43 -5.32
N GLN A 181 36.12 -4.46 -4.00
CA GLN A 181 37.21 -3.97 -3.17
C GLN A 181 38.47 -4.83 -3.30
N GLU A 182 38.27 -6.13 -3.50
CA GLU A 182 39.32 -7.14 -3.44
C GLU A 182 39.93 -7.25 -2.02
N GLY A 183 40.52 -8.40 -1.73
CA GLY A 183 41.08 -8.66 -0.41
C GLY A 183 41.28 -10.13 -0.13
N ARG A 184 42.31 -10.44 0.66
CA ARG A 184 42.66 -11.81 1.05
C ARG A 184 41.88 -12.33 2.25
N GLU A 185 41.12 -11.46 2.91
CA GLU A 185 40.35 -11.77 4.09
C GLU A 185 38.86 -11.44 3.90
N THR A 186 38.04 -12.05 4.75
CA THR A 186 36.58 -11.94 4.74
C THR A 186 36.09 -11.60 6.15
N ARG A 187 36.20 -10.32 6.54
CA ARG A 187 35.91 -9.87 7.91
C ARG A 187 34.41 -9.56 8.14
N THR A 188 33.54 -10.55 7.97
CA THR A 188 32.08 -10.39 8.08
C THR A 188 31.65 -9.83 9.44
N ALA A 189 32.22 -10.32 10.54
CA ALA A 189 31.89 -9.85 11.89
C ALA A 189 32.28 -8.39 12.15
N ALA A 190 33.33 -7.88 11.48
CA ALA A 190 33.69 -6.47 11.54
C ALA A 190 32.70 -5.61 10.74
N ALA A 191 32.25 -6.10 9.59
CA ALA A 191 31.26 -5.42 8.76
C ALA A 191 29.91 -5.27 9.47
N ILE A 192 29.41 -6.34 10.09
CA ILE A 192 28.12 -6.30 10.81
C ILE A 192 28.17 -5.36 12.02
N ARG A 193 29.29 -5.29 12.74
CA ARG A 193 29.45 -4.32 13.86
C ARG A 193 29.52 -2.88 13.40
N ARG A 194 29.84 -2.62 12.13
CA ARG A 194 30.01 -1.29 11.56
C ARG A 194 28.74 -0.78 10.87
N ALA A 195 27.91 -1.70 10.38
CA ALA A 195 26.60 -1.47 9.77
C ALA A 195 25.59 -0.96 10.81
#